data_AF-A0AAC9UFQ7-F1
#
_entry.id   AF-A0AAC9UFQ7-F1
#
_cell.length_a   1.000
_cell.length_b   1.000
_cell.length_c   1.000
_cell.angle_alpha   90.00
_cell.angle_beta   90.00
_cell.angle_gamma   90.00
#
_symmetry.space_group_name_H-M   'P 1'
#
loop_
_entity.id
_entity.type
_entity.pdbx_description
1 polymer ?
#
loop_
_entity_poly.entity_id
_entity_poly.type
_entity_poly.pdbx_seq_one_letter_code
_entity_poly.pdbx_strand_id
1 'polypeptide(L)'
;MMAKIVLKPKEQTSISDFLKSVIKLDAEARISFIIDDKTCKIIMGADDSMQIISLDVEEDWLLKNGQWSLSASSFKQCLCLHSQQTNIEVDIEYTSKSPYPHVDTLTKGESRIYILAKEIVAEHLDFLMFVEQAKKLTIPTASAIEMANIANSYTPYDSFETNKAESKIRIERDNRIIPFDVPEGFAPKFDLLLNKDGVENLKNLALSTKSKTVTIYTDDERAVFSDGYNVISNSLLSLRDYANKKEINYVVEQKLVISIYTLKDEITSYRNMGIVKKANEALLYIDSNCVMLAGLTEETGGNCFLSTQHIKETSSMIYRINLSALSKVKISDITTAKQIKLQMLLDEDGKRSLGFYSDKDSVNPYQCIDDIELAPEKMNKVIEAKKALEKKLGKRGEDFSDPQLPGMGFDDV
;
A
#
# COMPACT_ATOMS: atom_id res chain seq x y z
N MET A 1 10.64 42.74 -21.82
CA MET A 1 10.05 41.41 -21.69
C MET A 1 11.08 40.57 -20.94
N MET A 2 10.68 39.95 -19.84
CA MET A 2 11.60 39.26 -18.92
C MET A 2 11.54 37.76 -19.18
N ALA A 3 12.64 37.06 -18.95
CA ALA A 3 12.65 35.61 -19.11
C ALA A 3 11.86 34.95 -17.99
N LYS A 4 11.12 33.89 -18.30
CA LYS A 4 10.20 33.25 -17.34
C LYS A 4 10.04 31.76 -17.58
N ILE A 5 9.72 31.04 -16.51
CA ILE A 5 9.23 29.66 -16.56
C ILE A 5 7.74 29.68 -16.26
N VAL A 6 6.92 29.11 -17.14
CA VAL A 6 5.46 29.08 -16.96
C VAL A 6 5.01 27.67 -16.59
N LEU A 7 4.40 27.53 -15.42
CA LEU A 7 3.83 26.27 -14.93
C LEU A 7 2.31 26.30 -15.08
N LYS A 8 1.74 25.36 -15.85
CA LYS A 8 0.29 25.25 -16.03
C LYS A 8 -0.30 24.45 -14.84
N PRO A 9 -1.63 24.46 -14.61
CA PRO A 9 -2.23 23.88 -13.40
C PRO A 9 -1.82 22.44 -13.09
N LYS A 10 -1.65 21.61 -14.13
CA LYS A 10 -1.30 20.18 -13.96
C LYS A 10 0.12 20.04 -13.39
N GLU A 11 1.08 20.80 -13.90
CA GLU A 11 2.46 20.76 -13.46
C GLU A 11 2.60 21.37 -12.06
N GLN A 12 1.81 22.41 -11.75
CA GLN A 12 1.81 23.05 -10.43
C GLN A 12 1.50 22.06 -9.30
N THR A 13 0.46 21.24 -9.44
CA THR A 13 0.09 20.25 -8.42
C THR A 13 1.20 19.22 -8.24
N SER A 14 1.70 18.65 -9.34
CA SER A 14 2.77 17.64 -9.27
C SER A 14 4.04 18.20 -8.63
N ILE A 15 4.50 19.38 -9.05
CA ILE A 15 5.69 20.03 -8.50
C ILE A 15 5.49 20.36 -7.01
N SER A 16 4.34 20.93 -6.66
CA SER A 16 4.07 21.36 -5.27
C SER A 16 4.02 20.20 -4.29
N ASP A 17 3.37 19.09 -4.67
CA ASP A 17 3.26 17.91 -3.81
C ASP A 17 4.59 17.18 -3.68
N PHE A 18 5.35 17.09 -4.77
CA PHE A 18 6.68 16.50 -4.74
C PHE A 18 7.65 17.33 -3.89
N LEU A 19 7.67 18.66 -4.05
CA LEU A 19 8.47 19.56 -3.22
C LEU A 19 8.14 19.43 -1.73
N LYS A 20 6.86 19.26 -1.34
CA LYS A 20 6.50 19.00 0.07
C LYS A 20 7.17 17.73 0.60
N SER A 21 7.20 16.67 -0.19
CA SER A 21 7.81 15.39 0.20
C SER A 21 9.33 15.54 0.36
N VAL A 22 9.99 16.09 -0.66
CA VAL A 22 11.45 16.26 -0.68
C VAL A 22 11.94 17.15 0.46
N ILE A 23 11.31 18.31 0.67
CA ILE A 23 11.73 19.26 1.73
C ILE A 23 11.56 18.65 3.14
N LYS A 24 10.60 17.75 3.32
CA LYS A 24 10.41 17.06 4.60
C LYS A 24 11.57 16.11 4.90
N LEU A 25 12.18 15.53 3.86
CA LEU A 25 13.31 14.59 3.98
C LEU A 25 14.64 15.34 4.07
N ASP A 26 14.80 16.39 3.29
CA ASP A 26 16.01 17.22 3.25
C ASP A 26 15.66 18.71 3.11
N ALA A 27 15.98 19.50 4.14
CA ALA A 27 15.73 20.94 4.16
C ALA A 27 16.64 21.72 3.20
N GLU A 28 17.79 21.17 2.82
CA GLU A 28 18.76 21.76 1.89
C GLU A 28 18.55 21.30 0.45
N ALA A 29 17.53 20.47 0.21
CA ALA A 29 17.23 19.91 -1.10
C ALA A 29 17.14 20.98 -2.19
N ARG A 30 17.57 20.58 -3.39
CA ARG A 30 17.62 21.44 -4.55
C ARG A 30 16.77 20.89 -5.68
N ILE A 31 16.31 21.77 -6.53
CA ILE A 31 15.59 21.46 -7.78
C ILE A 31 16.48 21.88 -8.94
N SER A 32 16.66 21.01 -9.91
CA SER A 32 17.52 21.27 -11.08
C SER A 32 16.70 21.60 -12.30
N PHE A 33 17.25 22.50 -13.12
CA PHE A 33 16.69 22.94 -14.38
C PHE A 33 17.73 22.70 -15.47
N ILE A 34 17.32 22.05 -16.54
CA ILE A 34 18.12 21.88 -17.76
C ILE A 34 17.28 22.44 -18.90
N ILE A 35 17.77 23.52 -19.50
CA ILE A 35 17.07 24.26 -20.54
C ILE A 35 17.84 24.12 -21.84
N ASP A 36 17.14 23.69 -22.89
CA ASP A 36 17.55 23.77 -24.27
C ASP A 36 16.54 24.58 -25.09
N ASP A 37 16.77 24.69 -26.41
CA ASP A 37 15.97 25.54 -27.32
C ASP A 37 14.47 25.17 -27.34
N LYS A 38 14.10 23.97 -26.89
CA LYS A 38 12.74 23.44 -27.00
C LYS A 38 12.15 22.99 -25.68
N THR A 39 12.98 22.66 -24.69
CA THR A 39 12.54 22.00 -23.47
C THR A 39 13.21 22.56 -22.23
N CYS A 40 12.41 22.64 -21.16
CA CYS A 40 12.88 22.91 -19.81
C CYS A 40 12.58 21.66 -18.97
N LYS A 41 13.61 20.89 -18.65
CA LYS A 41 13.52 19.73 -17.77
C LYS A 41 13.74 20.17 -16.33
N ILE A 42 12.76 19.88 -15.50
CA ILE A 42 12.79 20.11 -14.05
C ILE A 42 13.02 18.76 -13.38
N ILE A 43 14.13 18.64 -12.65
CA ILE A 43 14.52 17.41 -11.94
C ILE A 43 14.49 17.66 -10.45
N MET A 44 13.82 16.76 -9.73
CA MET A 44 13.62 16.84 -8.28
C MET A 44 13.80 15.46 -7.66
N GLY A 45 14.18 15.44 -6.38
CA GLY A 45 14.18 14.23 -5.57
C GLY A 45 15.58 13.84 -5.13
N ALA A 46 15.68 12.64 -4.56
CA ALA A 46 16.94 12.07 -4.13
C ALA A 46 16.86 10.53 -4.27
N ASP A 47 18.03 9.90 -4.41
CA ASP A 47 18.19 8.46 -4.48
C ASP A 47 17.24 7.80 -5.52
N ASP A 48 16.46 6.81 -5.11
CA ASP A 48 15.55 6.07 -5.99
C ASP A 48 14.19 6.76 -6.16
N SER A 49 13.98 7.90 -5.51
CA SER A 49 12.73 8.69 -5.52
C SER A 49 12.94 10.02 -6.24
N MET A 50 13.25 9.94 -7.54
CA MET A 50 13.44 11.09 -8.42
C MET A 50 12.28 11.28 -9.40
N GLN A 51 12.04 12.54 -9.78
CA GLN A 51 11.04 12.92 -10.77
C GLN A 51 11.64 13.89 -11.80
N ILE A 52 11.30 13.71 -13.08
CA ILE A 52 11.58 14.67 -14.15
C ILE A 52 10.24 15.16 -14.72
N ILE A 53 10.11 16.46 -14.90
CA ILE A 53 9.00 17.09 -15.63
C ILE A 53 9.60 17.88 -16.78
N SER A 54 9.20 17.55 -18.00
CA SER A 54 9.65 18.23 -19.21
C SER A 54 8.56 19.19 -19.68
N LEU A 55 8.91 20.48 -19.79
CA LEU A 55 8.04 21.53 -20.29
C LEU A 55 8.50 21.93 -21.69
N ASP A 56 7.56 22.14 -22.61
CA ASP A 56 7.86 22.76 -23.91
C ASP A 56 8.13 24.26 -23.67
N VAL A 57 9.29 24.74 -24.12
CA VAL A 57 9.68 26.15 -24.01
C VAL A 57 9.03 26.93 -25.15
N GLU A 58 8.26 27.95 -24.80
CA GLU A 58 7.62 28.85 -25.76
C GLU A 58 8.57 30.04 -26.08
N GLU A 59 8.52 30.58 -27.30
CA GLU A 59 9.47 31.63 -27.75
C GLU A 59 9.43 32.88 -26.85
N ASP A 60 8.28 33.18 -26.24
CA ASP A 60 8.08 34.32 -25.35
C ASP A 60 8.65 34.10 -23.94
N TRP A 61 9.14 32.90 -23.62
CA TRP A 61 9.78 32.62 -22.33
C TRP A 61 11.18 33.22 -22.23
N LEU A 62 11.83 33.53 -23.36
CA LEU A 62 13.15 34.19 -23.44
C LEU A 62 14.25 33.52 -22.59
N LEU A 63 14.10 32.22 -22.29
CA LEU A 63 15.08 31.46 -21.51
C LEU A 63 16.35 31.24 -22.32
N LYS A 64 17.49 31.31 -21.64
CA LYS A 64 18.79 30.92 -22.21
C LYS A 64 19.10 29.47 -21.87
N ASN A 65 19.69 28.77 -22.83
CA ASN A 65 20.19 27.41 -22.64
C ASN A 65 21.18 27.35 -21.48
N GLY A 66 21.09 26.28 -20.69
CA GLY A 66 21.97 26.08 -19.56
C GLY A 66 21.40 25.11 -18.54
N GLN A 67 22.22 24.80 -17.55
CA GLN A 67 21.87 23.89 -16.47
C GLN A 67 22.25 24.50 -15.12
N TRP A 68 21.33 24.44 -14.16
CA TRP A 68 21.50 25.06 -12.86
C TRP A 68 20.50 24.47 -11.86
N SER A 69 20.62 24.86 -10.58
CA SER A 69 19.70 24.43 -9.54
C SER A 69 19.27 25.58 -8.62
N LEU A 70 18.08 25.47 -8.02
CA LEU A 70 17.57 26.37 -6.99
C LEU A 70 17.34 25.61 -5.68
N SER A 71 17.25 26.33 -4.56
CA SER A 71 16.75 25.74 -3.31
C SER A 71 15.29 25.33 -3.49
N ALA A 72 14.96 24.07 -3.18
CA ALA A 72 13.61 23.52 -3.31
C ALA A 72 12.62 24.23 -2.38
N SER A 73 13.03 24.54 -1.15
CA SER A 73 12.19 25.23 -0.17
C SER A 73 11.91 26.67 -0.56
N SER A 74 12.91 27.41 -1.04
CA SER A 74 12.71 28.77 -1.56
C SER A 74 11.84 28.77 -2.82
N PHE A 75 12.07 27.83 -3.74
CA PHE A 75 11.28 27.72 -4.97
C PHE A 75 9.82 27.39 -4.66
N LYS A 76 9.55 26.46 -3.74
CA LYS A 76 8.19 26.19 -3.25
C LYS A 76 7.51 27.44 -2.70
N GLN A 77 8.24 28.25 -1.92
CA GLN A 77 7.69 29.50 -1.41
C GLN A 77 7.34 30.46 -2.55
N CYS A 78 8.17 30.55 -3.59
CA CYS A 78 7.87 31.31 -4.80
C CYS A 78 6.55 30.85 -5.44
N LEU A 79 6.37 29.53 -5.64
CA LEU A 79 5.14 28.98 -6.21
C LEU A 79 3.89 29.32 -5.38
N CYS A 80 3.99 29.26 -4.04
CA CYS A 80 2.88 29.60 -3.14
C CYS A 80 2.37 31.04 -3.33
N LEU A 81 3.23 32.00 -3.68
CA LEU A 81 2.85 33.40 -3.91
C LEU A 81 1.93 33.56 -5.11
N HIS A 82 2.12 32.71 -6.11
CA HIS A 82 1.41 32.73 -7.39
C HIS A 82 0.25 31.72 -7.44
N SER A 83 -0.04 31.02 -6.34
CA SER A 83 -1.04 29.93 -6.27
C SER A 83 -2.48 30.29 -6.65
N GLN A 84 -2.82 31.57 -6.78
CA GLN A 84 -4.13 32.02 -7.25
C GLN A 84 -4.20 32.29 -8.76
N GLN A 85 -3.06 32.21 -9.46
CA GLN A 85 -2.99 32.39 -10.90
C GLN A 85 -3.31 31.07 -11.60
N THR A 86 -3.93 31.15 -12.79
CA THR A 86 -4.16 29.97 -13.62
C THR A 86 -2.83 29.34 -14.05
N ASN A 87 -1.88 30.16 -14.48
CA ASN A 87 -0.50 29.75 -14.73
C ASN A 87 0.41 30.47 -13.73
N ILE A 88 1.36 29.75 -13.15
CA ILE A 88 2.39 30.37 -12.31
C ILE A 88 3.55 30.76 -13.22
N GLU A 89 3.86 32.05 -13.27
CA GLU A 89 5.03 32.56 -13.97
C GLU A 89 6.15 32.79 -12.94
N VAL A 90 7.28 32.12 -13.13
CA VAL A 90 8.49 32.34 -12.34
C VAL A 90 9.49 33.11 -13.18
N ASP A 91 9.72 34.34 -12.76
CA ASP A 91 10.63 35.28 -13.37
C ASP A 91 12.10 34.87 -13.18
N ILE A 92 12.86 34.85 -14.28
CA ILE A 92 14.26 34.42 -14.35
C ILE A 92 15.14 35.58 -14.84
N GLU A 93 16.07 35.99 -13.99
CA GLU A 93 16.99 37.08 -14.28
C GLU A 93 18.42 36.59 -14.58
N TYR A 94 18.91 36.98 -15.75
CA TYR A 94 20.29 36.74 -16.19
C TYR A 94 21.14 37.99 -15.98
N THR A 95 22.28 37.85 -15.31
CA THR A 95 23.22 38.97 -15.09
C THR A 95 24.59 38.64 -15.67
N SER A 96 25.38 39.66 -16.01
CA SER A 96 26.78 39.46 -16.43
C SER A 96 27.73 39.14 -15.29
N LYS A 97 27.27 39.24 -14.03
CA LYS A 97 28.09 39.07 -12.82
C LYS A 97 28.11 37.64 -12.28
N SER A 98 27.18 36.81 -12.73
CA SER A 98 27.02 35.42 -12.29
C SER A 98 26.88 34.51 -13.50
N PRO A 99 27.51 33.33 -13.52
CA PRO A 99 27.30 32.33 -14.57
C PRO A 99 25.88 31.73 -14.51
N TYR A 100 25.21 31.81 -13.36
CA TYR A 100 23.87 31.25 -13.15
C TYR A 100 22.81 32.36 -13.04
N PRO A 101 21.56 32.09 -13.48
CA PRO A 101 20.46 33.02 -13.31
C PRO A 101 20.02 33.11 -11.85
N HIS A 102 19.05 33.96 -11.56
CA HIS A 102 18.39 34.01 -10.27
C HIS A 102 16.90 34.33 -10.43
N VAL A 103 16.12 33.97 -9.42
CA VAL A 103 14.73 34.40 -9.28
C VAL A 103 14.72 35.63 -8.38
N ASP A 104 13.98 36.67 -8.76
CA ASP A 104 13.73 37.85 -7.93
C ASP A 104 12.26 38.24 -8.08
N THR A 105 11.51 38.22 -6.97
CA THR A 105 10.07 38.45 -6.99
C THR A 105 9.59 39.14 -5.71
N LEU A 106 8.37 39.67 -5.74
CA LEU A 106 7.70 40.31 -4.62
C LEU A 106 6.54 39.46 -4.12
N THR A 107 6.39 39.38 -2.80
CA THR A 107 5.16 38.85 -2.18
C THR A 107 4.00 39.84 -2.34
N LYS A 108 2.77 39.37 -2.09
CA LYS A 108 1.59 40.25 -2.00
C LYS A 108 1.71 41.36 -0.95
N GLY A 109 2.55 41.15 0.06
CA GLY A 109 2.87 42.16 1.09
C GLY A 109 4.13 42.96 0.78
N GLU A 110 4.54 43.04 -0.49
CA GLU A 110 5.68 43.81 -0.99
C GLU A 110 7.05 43.40 -0.40
N SER A 111 7.14 42.20 0.18
CA SER A 111 8.44 41.66 0.61
C SER A 111 9.18 41.08 -0.58
N ARG A 112 10.46 41.43 -0.76
CA ARG A 112 11.31 40.86 -1.81
C ARG A 112 11.81 39.47 -1.44
N ILE A 113 11.71 38.53 -2.37
CA ILE A 113 12.30 37.19 -2.30
C ILE A 113 13.24 37.03 -3.49
N TYR A 114 14.49 36.68 -3.20
CA TYR A 114 15.47 36.35 -4.22
C TYR A 114 15.99 34.92 -4.00
N ILE A 115 16.23 34.19 -5.08
CA ILE A 115 16.77 32.83 -5.06
C ILE A 115 17.93 32.76 -6.04
N LEU A 116 19.14 32.64 -5.50
CA LEU A 116 20.34 32.50 -6.32
C LEU A 116 20.51 31.06 -6.79
N ALA A 117 20.63 30.88 -8.11
CA ALA A 117 20.94 29.57 -8.63
C ALA A 117 22.39 29.19 -8.36
N LYS A 118 22.62 27.88 -8.25
CA LYS A 118 23.95 27.27 -8.16
C LYS A 118 24.12 26.28 -9.29
N GLU A 119 25.30 25.66 -9.33
CA GLU A 119 25.58 24.50 -10.15
C GLU A 119 24.49 23.43 -10.00
N ILE A 120 24.27 22.70 -11.09
CA ILE A 120 23.31 21.61 -11.11
C ILE A 120 23.73 20.49 -10.14
N VAL A 121 22.75 19.78 -9.59
CA VAL A 121 22.99 18.63 -8.70
C VAL A 121 23.50 17.47 -9.57
N ALA A 122 24.63 16.86 -9.20
CA ALA A 122 25.27 15.83 -9.99
C ALA A 122 24.39 14.58 -10.14
N GLU A 123 23.74 14.18 -9.05
CA GLU A 123 22.83 13.04 -8.98
C GLU A 123 21.63 13.21 -9.92
N HIS A 124 21.16 14.45 -10.12
CA HIS A 124 20.10 14.73 -11.09
C HIS A 124 20.56 14.56 -12.53
N LEU A 125 21.81 14.90 -12.85
CA LEU A 125 22.38 14.68 -14.17
C LEU A 125 22.57 13.19 -14.45
N ASP A 126 23.14 12.46 -13.49
CA ASP A 126 23.35 11.02 -13.60
C ASP A 126 22.01 10.29 -13.81
N PHE A 127 20.97 10.69 -13.08
CA PHE A 127 19.63 10.15 -13.27
C PHE A 127 19.04 10.46 -14.64
N LEU A 128 19.19 11.69 -15.14
CA LEU A 128 18.73 12.03 -16.49
C LEU A 128 19.43 11.18 -17.55
N MET A 129 20.76 11.08 -17.47
CA MET A 129 21.55 10.26 -18.40
C MET A 129 21.12 8.80 -18.38
N PHE A 130 20.93 8.25 -17.18
CA PHE A 130 20.42 6.90 -17.00
C PHE A 130 19.05 6.73 -17.66
N VAL A 131 18.09 7.62 -17.39
CA VAL A 131 16.74 7.56 -17.98
C VAL A 131 16.81 7.64 -19.50
N GLU A 132 17.68 8.44 -20.09
CA GLU A 132 17.79 8.57 -21.55
C GLU A 132 18.42 7.34 -22.21
N GLN A 133 19.31 6.62 -21.51
CA GLN A 133 20.05 5.48 -22.05
C GLN A 133 19.44 4.11 -21.71
N ALA A 134 18.62 4.04 -20.65
CA ALA A 134 18.05 2.79 -20.17
C ALA A 134 17.21 2.09 -21.24
N LYS A 135 17.37 0.77 -21.34
CA LYS A 135 16.52 -0.06 -22.19
C LYS A 135 15.13 -0.19 -21.54
N LYS A 136 14.16 0.55 -22.06
CA LYS A 136 12.80 0.58 -21.53
C LYS A 136 11.86 -0.33 -22.30
N LEU A 137 10.91 -0.91 -21.58
CA LEU A 137 9.73 -1.52 -22.19
C LEU A 137 8.70 -0.44 -22.49
N THR A 138 8.10 -0.46 -23.68
CA THR A 138 6.98 0.44 -24.02
C THR A 138 5.68 -0.33 -24.08
N ILE A 139 4.65 0.15 -23.38
CA ILE A 139 3.32 -0.47 -23.33
C ILE A 139 2.22 0.56 -23.60
N PRO A 140 1.04 0.13 -24.07
CA PRO A 140 -0.13 1.01 -24.14
C PRO A 140 -0.51 1.54 -22.75
N THR A 141 -0.87 2.82 -22.66
CA THR A 141 -1.32 3.46 -21.41
C THR A 141 -2.53 2.73 -20.81
N ALA A 142 -3.44 2.24 -21.66
CA ALA A 142 -4.59 1.43 -21.23
C ALA A 142 -4.16 0.15 -20.49
N SER A 143 -3.09 -0.51 -20.94
CA SER A 143 -2.56 -1.70 -20.28
C SER A 143 -1.92 -1.38 -18.92
N ALA A 144 -1.28 -0.21 -18.78
CA ALA A 144 -0.78 0.26 -17.49
C ALA A 144 -1.92 0.47 -16.47
N ILE A 145 -3.01 1.10 -16.92
CA ILE A 145 -4.22 1.32 -16.11
C ILE A 145 -4.85 -0.02 -15.70
N GLU A 146 -4.98 -0.94 -16.66
CA GLU A 146 -5.54 -2.27 -16.43
C GLU A 146 -4.72 -3.05 -15.38
N MET A 147 -3.39 -3.15 -15.55
CA MET A 147 -2.51 -3.80 -14.57
C MET A 147 -2.65 -3.20 -13.17
N ALA A 148 -2.67 -1.87 -13.07
CA ALA A 148 -2.83 -1.22 -11.79
C ALA A 148 -4.21 -1.46 -11.16
N ASN A 149 -5.28 -1.56 -11.96
CA ASN A 149 -6.60 -1.90 -11.47
C ASN A 149 -6.69 -3.35 -11.00
N ILE A 150 -6.05 -4.27 -11.72
CA ILE A 150 -5.93 -5.67 -11.32
C ILE A 150 -5.20 -5.77 -9.98
N ALA A 151 -4.02 -5.16 -9.85
CA ALA A 151 -3.30 -5.09 -8.57
C ALA A 151 -4.19 -4.55 -7.44
N ASN A 152 -4.93 -3.47 -7.70
CA ASN A 152 -5.84 -2.88 -6.71
C ASN A 152 -7.04 -3.76 -6.34
N SER A 153 -7.53 -4.64 -7.23
CA SER A 153 -8.56 -5.63 -6.86
C SER A 153 -8.05 -6.63 -5.83
N TYR A 154 -6.73 -6.77 -5.69
CA TYR A 154 -6.08 -7.57 -4.67
C TYR A 154 -5.65 -6.72 -3.44
N THR A 155 -6.29 -5.58 -3.17
CA THR A 155 -6.03 -4.83 -1.93
C THR A 155 -6.62 -5.53 -0.71
N PRO A 156 -5.93 -5.56 0.45
CA PRO A 156 -4.58 -5.03 0.69
C PRO A 156 -3.49 -5.97 0.16
N TYR A 157 -2.36 -5.43 -0.28
CA TYR A 157 -1.15 -6.17 -0.69
C TYR A 157 0.10 -5.35 -0.40
N ASP A 158 1.23 -6.05 -0.24
CA ASP A 158 2.55 -5.47 -0.06
C ASP A 158 3.26 -5.32 -1.41
N SER A 159 3.14 -6.33 -2.28
CA SER A 159 3.69 -6.31 -3.64
C SER A 159 2.83 -7.07 -4.65
N PHE A 160 3.02 -6.73 -5.93
CA PHE A 160 2.29 -7.26 -7.08
C PHE A 160 3.30 -7.66 -8.15
N GLU A 161 3.23 -8.91 -8.60
CA GLU A 161 4.03 -9.44 -9.69
C GLU A 161 3.13 -9.97 -10.83
N THR A 162 3.44 -9.60 -12.06
CA THR A 162 2.96 -10.32 -13.24
C THR A 162 4.05 -11.27 -13.72
N ASN A 163 3.73 -12.55 -13.88
CA ASN A 163 4.64 -13.55 -14.41
C ASN A 163 4.16 -13.99 -15.80
N LYS A 164 4.94 -13.66 -16.82
CA LYS A 164 4.66 -13.98 -18.22
C LYS A 164 4.81 -15.47 -18.49
N ALA A 165 5.86 -16.10 -17.97
CA ALA A 165 6.18 -17.49 -18.28
C ALA A 165 5.08 -18.45 -17.79
N GLU A 166 4.55 -18.19 -16.61
CA GLU A 166 3.50 -19.01 -15.97
C GLU A 166 2.09 -18.49 -16.29
N SER A 167 1.96 -17.32 -16.91
CA SER A 167 0.68 -16.62 -17.12
C SER A 167 -0.11 -16.47 -15.82
N LYS A 168 0.58 -15.99 -14.78
CA LYS A 168 0.05 -15.82 -13.42
C LYS A 168 0.25 -14.41 -12.89
N ILE A 169 -0.54 -14.10 -11.87
CA ILE A 169 -0.33 -12.95 -11.00
C ILE A 169 0.11 -13.48 -9.65
N ARG A 170 1.11 -12.87 -9.04
CA ARG A 170 1.56 -13.19 -7.69
C ARG A 170 1.39 -11.97 -6.81
N ILE A 171 0.67 -12.17 -5.71
CA ILE A 171 0.40 -11.11 -4.74
C ILE A 171 1.14 -11.45 -3.47
N GLU A 172 1.94 -10.51 -2.98
CA GLU A 172 2.47 -10.62 -1.63
C GLU A 172 1.53 -9.96 -0.63
N ARG A 173 1.19 -10.70 0.42
CA ARG A 173 0.48 -10.19 1.59
C ARG A 173 1.03 -10.83 2.84
N ASP A 174 1.31 -10.03 3.85
CA ASP A 174 1.72 -10.52 5.16
C ASP A 174 2.92 -11.48 5.04
N ASN A 175 3.92 -11.06 4.25
CA ASN A 175 5.15 -11.79 3.96
C ASN A 175 4.98 -13.15 3.25
N ARG A 176 3.85 -13.37 2.56
CA ARG A 176 3.56 -14.60 1.80
C ARG A 176 3.24 -14.28 0.36
N ILE A 177 3.77 -15.07 -0.56
CA ILE A 177 3.43 -14.98 -1.98
C ILE A 177 2.26 -15.92 -2.27
N ILE A 178 1.21 -15.38 -2.86
CA ILE A 178 -0.01 -16.09 -3.22
C ILE A 178 -0.17 -16.01 -4.74
N PRO A 179 -0.14 -17.14 -5.46
CA PRO A 179 -0.36 -17.17 -6.89
C PRO A 179 -1.87 -17.10 -7.23
N PHE A 180 -2.19 -16.39 -8.31
CA PHE A 180 -3.52 -16.26 -8.89
C PHE A 180 -3.46 -16.47 -10.40
N ASP A 181 -4.51 -17.07 -10.94
CA ASP A 181 -4.73 -17.07 -12.38
C ASP A 181 -4.97 -15.64 -12.87
N VAL A 182 -4.56 -15.37 -14.11
CA VAL A 182 -4.80 -14.08 -14.75
C VAL A 182 -6.31 -13.88 -15.00
N PRO A 183 -6.87 -12.68 -14.77
CA PRO A 183 -8.26 -12.38 -15.10
C PRO A 183 -8.58 -12.63 -16.57
N GLU A 184 -9.84 -12.99 -16.86
CA GLU A 184 -10.29 -13.20 -18.24
C GLU A 184 -10.02 -11.97 -19.11
N GLY A 185 -9.41 -12.18 -20.28
CA GLY A 185 -9.03 -11.12 -21.21
C GLY A 185 -7.69 -10.44 -20.91
N PHE A 186 -7.07 -10.71 -19.76
CA PHE A 186 -5.73 -10.21 -19.43
C PHE A 186 -4.66 -11.28 -19.68
N ALA A 187 -3.57 -10.88 -20.32
CA ALA A 187 -2.40 -11.73 -20.52
C ALA A 187 -1.12 -10.91 -20.23
N PRO A 188 -0.31 -11.31 -19.22
CA PRO A 188 0.97 -10.69 -18.95
C PRO A 188 1.88 -10.74 -20.19
N LYS A 189 2.33 -9.58 -20.66
CA LYS A 189 3.21 -9.50 -21.84
C LYS A 189 4.69 -9.50 -21.46
N PHE A 190 4.99 -9.28 -20.19
CA PHE A 190 6.31 -9.12 -19.59
C PHE A 190 6.23 -9.39 -18.09
N ASP A 191 7.37 -9.69 -17.50
CA ASP A 191 7.51 -9.84 -16.06
C ASP A 191 7.64 -8.46 -15.42
N LEU A 192 6.90 -8.21 -14.34
CA LEU A 192 6.90 -6.94 -13.64
C LEU A 192 6.61 -7.18 -12.16
N LEU A 193 7.53 -6.78 -11.29
CA LEU A 193 7.35 -6.83 -9.84
C LEU A 193 7.38 -5.39 -9.29
N LEU A 194 6.33 -5.00 -8.58
CA LEU A 194 6.20 -3.67 -7.98
C LEU A 194 5.70 -3.76 -6.55
N ASN A 195 6.19 -2.86 -5.69
CA ASN A 195 5.55 -2.59 -4.41
C ASN A 195 4.32 -1.71 -4.62
N LYS A 196 3.54 -1.53 -3.55
CA LYS A 196 2.32 -0.70 -3.59
C LYS A 196 2.56 0.70 -4.17
N ASP A 197 3.64 1.37 -3.75
CA ASP A 197 3.97 2.73 -4.22
C ASP A 197 4.29 2.74 -5.72
N GLY A 198 4.98 1.70 -6.22
CA GLY A 198 5.24 1.52 -7.64
C GLY A 198 3.96 1.35 -8.47
N VAL A 199 3.00 0.57 -7.98
CA VAL A 199 1.68 0.40 -8.64
C VAL A 199 0.91 1.73 -8.66
N GLU A 200 0.92 2.46 -7.55
CA GLU A 200 0.24 3.76 -7.44
C GLU A 200 0.87 4.80 -8.37
N ASN A 201 2.20 4.87 -8.43
CA ASN A 201 2.93 5.76 -9.34
C ASN A 201 2.65 5.45 -10.81
N LEU A 202 2.65 4.17 -11.19
CA LEU A 202 2.27 3.74 -12.55
C LEU A 202 0.84 4.15 -12.89
N LYS A 203 -0.10 3.92 -11.96
CA LYS A 203 -1.51 4.29 -12.12
C LYS A 203 -1.70 5.79 -12.30
N ASN A 204 -1.09 6.59 -11.42
CA ASN A 204 -1.23 8.03 -11.42
C ASN A 204 -0.63 8.66 -12.69
N LEU A 205 0.52 8.15 -13.15
CA LEU A 205 1.10 8.56 -14.42
C LEU A 205 0.18 8.21 -15.59
N ALA A 206 -0.30 6.96 -15.65
CA ALA A 206 -1.11 6.48 -16.76
C ALA A 206 -2.49 7.15 -16.84
N LEU A 207 -3.11 7.48 -15.72
CA LEU A 207 -4.39 8.20 -15.67
C LEU A 207 -4.26 9.69 -15.99
N SER A 208 -3.11 10.30 -15.69
CA SER A 208 -2.91 11.74 -15.88
C SER A 208 -2.35 12.10 -17.26
N THR A 209 -1.72 11.15 -17.96
CA THR A 209 -1.08 11.41 -19.25
C THR A 209 -2.06 11.44 -20.42
N LYS A 210 -1.73 12.23 -21.45
CA LYS A 210 -2.38 12.17 -22.78
C LYS A 210 -1.64 11.23 -23.73
N SER A 211 -0.48 10.73 -23.34
CA SER A 211 0.29 9.78 -24.16
C SER A 211 -0.47 8.47 -24.32
N LYS A 212 -0.40 7.90 -25.53
CA LYS A 212 -0.97 6.58 -25.82
C LYS A 212 -0.13 5.44 -25.23
N THR A 213 1.11 5.73 -24.84
CA THR A 213 2.05 4.73 -24.33
C THR A 213 2.78 5.24 -23.10
N VAL A 214 3.11 4.30 -22.20
CA VAL A 214 4.00 4.51 -21.07
C VAL A 214 5.21 3.61 -21.24
N THR A 215 6.37 4.11 -20.84
CA THR A 215 7.62 3.36 -20.78
C THR A 215 7.91 2.95 -19.35
N ILE A 216 8.42 1.73 -19.18
CA ILE A 216 8.73 1.12 -17.89
C ILE A 216 10.17 0.62 -17.95
N TYR A 217 10.93 0.92 -16.91
CA TYR A 217 12.19 0.29 -16.58
C TYR A 217 12.10 -0.25 -15.16
N THR A 218 12.67 -1.42 -14.91
CA THR A 218 12.80 -2.00 -13.57
C THR A 218 14.13 -2.70 -13.44
N ASP A 219 14.76 -2.58 -12.28
CA ASP A 219 15.86 -3.42 -11.81
C ASP A 219 15.60 -3.86 -10.35
N ASP A 220 16.63 -4.39 -9.69
CA ASP A 220 16.53 -4.89 -8.31
C ASP A 220 16.30 -3.78 -7.27
N GLU A 221 16.51 -2.51 -7.63
CA GLU A 221 16.49 -1.38 -6.69
C GLU A 221 15.40 -0.36 -7.00
N ARG A 222 14.97 -0.22 -8.26
CA ARG A 222 14.01 0.82 -8.65
C ARG A 222 13.10 0.42 -9.82
N ALA A 223 11.95 1.06 -9.84
CA ALA A 223 11.06 1.13 -11.00
C ALA A 223 11.01 2.57 -11.51
N VAL A 224 11.11 2.75 -12.83
CA VAL A 224 10.98 4.04 -13.49
C VAL A 224 9.86 3.99 -14.52
N PHE A 225 8.94 4.93 -14.43
CA PHE A 225 7.81 5.07 -15.32
C PHE A 225 7.89 6.41 -16.06
N SER A 226 7.64 6.41 -17.36
CA SER A 226 7.63 7.66 -18.13
C SER A 226 6.63 7.68 -19.26
N ASP A 227 5.93 8.81 -19.43
CA ASP A 227 5.04 9.08 -20.56
C ASP A 227 5.71 9.89 -21.69
N GLY A 228 7.02 10.11 -21.59
CA GLY A 228 7.83 10.95 -22.50
C GLY A 228 8.02 12.39 -22.03
N TYR A 229 7.13 12.91 -21.17
CA TYR A 229 7.24 14.26 -20.60
C TYR A 229 7.55 14.22 -19.11
N ASN A 230 6.87 13.32 -18.40
CA ASN A 230 7.03 13.05 -16.99
C ASN A 230 7.79 11.74 -16.82
N VAL A 231 8.69 11.71 -15.85
CA VAL A 231 9.41 10.52 -15.41
C VAL A 231 9.26 10.44 -13.91
N ILE A 232 8.87 9.29 -13.38
CA ILE A 232 8.75 9.03 -11.94
C ILE A 232 9.56 7.77 -11.63
N SER A 233 10.52 7.89 -10.71
CA SER A 233 11.25 6.78 -10.12
C SER A 233 10.70 6.42 -8.75
N ASN A 234 10.68 5.13 -8.46
CA ASN A 234 10.19 4.55 -7.22
C ASN A 234 11.17 3.50 -6.71
N SER A 235 11.51 3.55 -5.42
CA SER A 235 12.36 2.55 -4.80
C SER A 235 11.66 1.18 -4.70
N LEU A 236 12.36 0.13 -5.07
CA LEU A 236 11.97 -1.28 -4.91
C LEU A 236 12.76 -1.98 -3.79
N LEU A 237 13.52 -1.24 -2.99
CA LEU A 237 14.34 -1.81 -1.91
C LEU A 237 13.55 -2.66 -0.91
N SER A 238 12.24 -2.38 -0.74
CA SER A 238 11.32 -3.20 0.07
C SER A 238 11.14 -4.63 -0.46
N LEU A 239 11.56 -4.91 -1.69
CA LEU A 239 11.39 -6.17 -2.40
C LEU A 239 12.69 -6.97 -2.51
N ARG A 240 13.80 -6.53 -1.90
CA ARG A 240 15.09 -7.24 -1.94
C ARG A 240 14.98 -8.71 -1.50
N ASP A 241 14.14 -8.98 -0.51
CA ASP A 241 13.92 -10.34 0.00
C ASP A 241 12.80 -11.09 -0.72
N TYR A 242 12.15 -10.49 -1.73
CA TYR A 242 11.01 -11.09 -2.43
C TYR A 242 11.37 -12.44 -3.05
N ALA A 243 12.53 -12.52 -3.72
CA ALA A 243 13.01 -13.74 -4.37
C ALA A 243 13.25 -14.91 -3.39
N ASN A 244 13.42 -14.63 -2.09
CA ASN A 244 13.62 -15.64 -1.06
C ASN A 244 12.31 -16.11 -0.41
N LYS A 245 11.19 -15.44 -0.70
CA LYS A 245 9.88 -15.81 -0.17
C LYS A 245 9.35 -17.02 -0.93
N LYS A 246 8.71 -17.92 -0.21
CA LYS A 246 8.05 -19.08 -0.81
C LYS A 246 6.60 -18.75 -1.11
N GLU A 247 6.12 -19.26 -2.24
CA GLU A 247 4.70 -19.42 -2.45
C GLU A 247 4.14 -20.38 -1.39
N ILE A 248 3.00 -20.03 -0.82
CA ILE A 248 2.34 -20.88 0.17
C ILE A 248 0.96 -21.27 -0.35
N ASN A 249 0.72 -22.58 -0.40
CA ASN A 249 -0.61 -23.13 -0.59
C ASN A 249 -1.17 -23.57 0.75
N TYR A 250 -2.47 -23.39 0.93
CA TYR A 250 -3.17 -23.77 2.14
C TYR A 250 -4.27 -24.78 1.86
N VAL A 251 -4.39 -25.74 2.79
CA VAL A 251 -5.61 -26.52 2.95
C VAL A 251 -6.44 -25.91 4.07
N VAL A 252 -7.71 -25.65 3.80
CA VAL A 252 -8.65 -25.12 4.80
C VAL A 252 -9.11 -26.25 5.72
N GLU A 253 -8.69 -26.23 6.99
CA GLU A 253 -9.17 -27.15 8.02
C GLU A 253 -10.53 -26.73 8.58
N GLN A 254 -10.74 -25.41 8.77
CA GLN A 254 -11.97 -24.86 9.35
C GLN A 254 -12.36 -23.58 8.63
N LYS A 255 -13.67 -23.33 8.47
CA LYS A 255 -14.23 -22.08 7.94
C LYS A 255 -15.29 -21.55 8.89
N LEU A 256 -15.10 -20.32 9.36
CA LEU A 256 -15.94 -19.65 10.34
C LEU A 256 -16.38 -18.28 9.82
N VAL A 257 -17.60 -17.86 10.16
CA VAL A 257 -18.05 -16.48 10.00
C VAL A 257 -18.54 -15.99 11.36
N ILE A 258 -17.84 -15.00 11.94
CA ILE A 258 -18.08 -14.55 13.31
C ILE A 258 -18.30 -13.04 13.41
N SER A 259 -18.94 -12.59 14.50
CA SER A 259 -19.09 -11.17 14.84
C SER A 259 -17.73 -10.48 15.10
N ILE A 260 -17.47 -9.38 14.38
CA ILE A 260 -16.24 -8.57 14.56
C ILE A 260 -16.25 -7.90 15.94
N TYR A 261 -17.38 -7.33 16.35
CA TYR A 261 -17.49 -6.60 17.61
C TYR A 261 -17.24 -7.51 18.81
N THR A 262 -17.89 -8.67 18.83
CA THR A 262 -17.71 -9.66 19.91
C THR A 262 -16.26 -10.12 19.99
N LEU A 263 -15.62 -10.40 18.84
CA LEU A 263 -14.21 -10.77 18.83
C LEU A 263 -13.31 -9.66 19.40
N LYS A 264 -13.48 -8.41 18.95
CA LYS A 264 -12.68 -7.25 19.38
C LYS A 264 -12.85 -6.97 20.88
N ASP A 265 -14.08 -6.98 21.38
CA ASP A 265 -14.40 -6.69 22.77
C ASP A 265 -13.78 -7.73 23.71
N GLU A 266 -13.87 -9.02 23.35
CA GLU A 266 -13.31 -10.11 24.15
C GLU A 266 -11.78 -10.09 24.15
N ILE A 267 -11.14 -9.85 23.00
CA ILE A 267 -9.68 -9.67 22.94
C ILE A 267 -9.27 -8.51 23.86
N THR A 268 -9.98 -7.38 23.79
CA THR A 268 -9.69 -6.20 24.61
C THR A 268 -9.85 -6.49 26.10
N SER A 269 -10.95 -7.16 26.47
CA SER A 269 -11.23 -7.60 27.84
C SER A 269 -10.10 -8.48 28.37
N TYR A 270 -9.68 -9.51 27.62
CA TYR A 270 -8.61 -10.42 28.04
C TYR A 270 -7.25 -9.73 28.12
N ARG A 271 -6.97 -8.77 27.23
CA ARG A 271 -5.74 -7.96 27.27
C ARG A 271 -5.71 -7.00 28.46
N ASN A 272 -6.86 -6.65 29.04
CA ASN A 272 -6.96 -5.81 30.24
C ASN A 272 -6.86 -6.62 31.54
N MET A 273 -7.05 -7.95 31.49
CA MET A 273 -6.84 -8.84 32.63
C MET A 273 -5.35 -9.16 32.79
N GLY A 274 -4.68 -8.58 33.78
CA GLY A 274 -3.22 -8.66 33.93
C GLY A 274 -2.63 -10.08 33.88
N ILE A 275 -3.28 -11.05 34.53
CA ILE A 275 -2.83 -12.45 34.56
C ILE A 275 -3.06 -13.13 33.19
N VAL A 276 -4.21 -12.93 32.56
CA VAL A 276 -4.51 -13.48 31.22
C VAL A 276 -3.58 -12.86 30.17
N LYS A 277 -3.37 -11.54 30.21
CA LYS A 277 -2.40 -10.83 29.37
C LYS A 277 -0.98 -11.39 29.54
N LYS A 278 -0.57 -11.70 30.77
CA LYS A 278 0.74 -12.29 31.08
C LYS A 278 0.86 -13.72 30.55
N ALA A 279 -0.19 -14.53 30.66
CA ALA A 279 -0.25 -15.86 30.08
C ALA A 279 -0.20 -15.82 28.53
N ASN A 280 -0.73 -14.75 27.94
CA ASN A 280 -0.69 -14.46 26.51
C ASN A 280 -1.25 -15.57 25.60
N GLU A 281 -2.18 -16.35 26.14
CA GLU A 281 -2.84 -17.48 25.48
C GLU A 281 -4.33 -17.18 25.33
N ALA A 282 -4.85 -17.42 24.13
CA ALA A 282 -6.28 -17.53 23.85
C ALA A 282 -6.58 -18.92 23.29
N LEU A 283 -7.73 -19.47 23.64
CA LEU A 283 -8.22 -20.76 23.19
C LEU A 283 -9.44 -20.52 22.31
N LEU A 284 -9.35 -20.91 21.05
CA LEU A 284 -10.47 -20.90 20.11
C LEU A 284 -11.04 -22.32 20.03
N TYR A 285 -12.19 -22.50 20.66
CA TYR A 285 -12.96 -23.73 20.60
C TYR A 285 -13.94 -23.67 19.46
N ILE A 286 -13.94 -24.71 18.63
CA ILE A 286 -14.84 -24.87 17.49
C ILE A 286 -15.52 -26.22 17.65
N ASP A 287 -16.84 -26.21 17.54
CA ASP A 287 -17.69 -27.39 17.51
C ASP A 287 -18.77 -27.16 16.45
N SER A 288 -19.43 -28.24 16.02
CA SER A 288 -20.54 -28.23 15.05
C SER A 288 -21.56 -27.12 15.29
N ASN A 289 -21.84 -26.80 16.56
CA ASN A 289 -22.89 -25.86 16.95
C ASN A 289 -22.39 -24.54 17.55
N CYS A 290 -21.09 -24.39 17.80
CA CYS A 290 -20.60 -23.16 18.43
C CYS A 290 -19.12 -22.88 18.19
N VAL A 291 -18.79 -21.59 18.18
CA VAL A 291 -17.42 -21.10 18.32
C VAL A 291 -17.32 -20.31 19.62
N MET A 292 -16.29 -20.58 20.41
CA MET A 292 -16.04 -19.89 21.68
C MET A 292 -14.59 -19.44 21.75
N LEU A 293 -14.38 -18.18 22.13
CA LEU A 293 -13.07 -17.68 22.50
C LEU A 293 -12.93 -17.71 24.02
N ALA A 294 -11.77 -18.10 24.53
CA ALA A 294 -11.52 -18.11 25.96
C ALA A 294 -10.07 -17.71 26.29
N GLY A 295 -9.90 -16.92 27.36
CA GLY A 295 -8.61 -16.63 27.98
C GLY A 295 -8.62 -17.17 29.40
N LEU A 296 -8.09 -18.37 29.63
CA LEU A 296 -8.29 -19.12 30.88
C LEU A 296 -6.97 -19.41 31.60
N THR A 297 -6.76 -18.82 32.78
CA THR A 297 -5.66 -19.20 33.69
C THR A 297 -6.20 -19.99 34.88
N GLU A 298 -5.35 -20.33 35.86
CA GLU A 298 -5.80 -20.99 37.08
C GLU A 298 -6.54 -20.02 38.02
N GLU A 299 -6.10 -18.77 38.07
CA GLU A 299 -6.62 -17.76 39.01
C GLU A 299 -7.80 -16.96 38.44
N THR A 300 -7.84 -16.76 37.12
CA THR A 300 -8.83 -15.89 36.48
C THR A 300 -9.02 -16.25 35.01
N GLY A 301 -10.10 -15.77 34.41
CA GLY A 301 -10.31 -15.90 32.99
C GLY A 301 -11.68 -15.44 32.55
N GLY A 302 -11.87 -15.50 31.24
CA GLY A 302 -13.14 -15.25 30.59
C GLY A 302 -13.33 -16.18 29.39
N ASN A 303 -14.59 -16.40 29.03
CA ASN A 303 -14.97 -17.09 27.83
C ASN A 303 -16.27 -16.51 27.27
N CYS A 304 -16.39 -16.49 25.95
CA CYS A 304 -17.52 -15.91 25.25
C CYS A 304 -17.80 -16.67 23.96
N PHE A 305 -19.08 -16.91 23.66
CA PHE A 305 -19.49 -17.44 22.38
C PHE A 305 -19.33 -16.35 21.32
N LEU A 306 -18.57 -16.65 20.27
CA LEU A 306 -18.49 -15.81 19.09
C LEU A 306 -19.74 -16.13 18.27
N SER A 307 -20.70 -15.19 18.17
CA SER A 307 -21.90 -15.38 17.35
C SER A 307 -21.50 -15.83 15.94
N THR A 308 -22.00 -16.98 15.50
CA THR A 308 -21.58 -17.65 14.26
C THR A 308 -22.75 -17.78 13.30
N GLN A 309 -22.50 -17.57 12.00
CA GLN A 309 -23.48 -17.83 10.94
C GLN A 309 -23.21 -19.13 10.18
N HIS A 310 -21.95 -19.54 10.08
CA HIS A 310 -21.57 -20.71 9.30
C HIS A 310 -20.31 -21.36 9.89
N ILE A 311 -20.37 -22.68 10.05
CA ILE A 311 -19.26 -23.55 10.47
C ILE A 311 -19.28 -24.75 9.51
N LYS A 312 -18.17 -25.07 8.86
CA LYS A 312 -18.07 -26.32 8.10
C LYS A 312 -17.85 -27.46 9.10
N GLU A 313 -18.74 -28.46 9.10
CA GLU A 313 -18.76 -29.54 10.09
C GLU A 313 -17.42 -30.28 10.20
N THR A 314 -16.87 -30.28 11.41
CA THR A 314 -15.73 -31.11 11.82
C THR A 314 -15.88 -31.48 13.29
N SER A 315 -15.13 -32.50 13.73
CA SER A 315 -15.02 -32.86 15.15
C SER A 315 -14.65 -31.65 16.01
N SER A 316 -15.12 -31.57 17.25
CA SER A 316 -14.79 -30.44 18.12
C SER A 316 -13.27 -30.30 18.32
N MET A 317 -12.74 -29.11 18.09
CA MET A 317 -11.30 -28.81 18.17
C MET A 317 -11.05 -27.58 19.04
N ILE A 318 -9.86 -27.52 19.63
CA ILE A 318 -9.35 -26.33 20.34
C ILE A 318 -8.03 -25.95 19.73
N TYR A 319 -7.94 -24.67 19.37
CA TYR A 319 -6.73 -24.05 18.87
C TYR A 319 -6.17 -23.10 19.91
N ARG A 320 -4.87 -23.23 20.19
CA ARG A 320 -4.08 -22.30 20.99
C ARG A 320 -3.62 -21.17 20.08
N ILE A 321 -3.93 -19.94 20.46
CA ILE A 321 -3.60 -18.73 19.72
C ILE A 321 -2.86 -17.77 20.66
N ASN A 322 -1.80 -17.14 20.15
CA ASN A 322 -1.12 -16.08 20.88
C ASN A 322 -2.02 -14.84 20.97
N LEU A 323 -2.42 -14.47 22.19
CA LEU A 323 -3.36 -13.36 22.43
C LEU A 323 -2.80 -12.02 21.96
N SER A 324 -1.48 -11.80 22.06
CA SER A 324 -0.85 -10.59 21.56
C SER A 324 -0.86 -10.50 20.03
N ALA A 325 -0.65 -11.63 19.33
CA ALA A 325 -0.73 -11.67 17.88
C ALA A 325 -2.16 -11.39 17.42
N LEU A 326 -3.14 -12.03 18.07
CA LEU A 326 -4.57 -11.81 17.82
C LEU A 326 -4.97 -10.35 18.04
N SER A 327 -4.43 -9.68 19.06
CA SER A 327 -4.70 -8.26 19.32
C SER A 327 -4.10 -7.27 18.32
N LYS A 328 -3.10 -7.70 17.53
CA LYS A 328 -2.44 -6.86 16.52
C LYS A 328 -3.10 -6.96 15.15
N VAL A 329 -4.02 -7.91 14.96
CA VAL A 329 -4.74 -8.07 13.70
C VAL A 329 -5.54 -6.81 13.42
N LYS A 330 -5.29 -6.20 12.27
CA LYS A 330 -6.09 -5.07 11.81
C LYS A 330 -7.38 -5.62 11.25
N ILE A 331 -8.34 -5.87 12.13
CA ILE A 331 -9.72 -6.14 11.73
C ILE A 331 -10.27 -4.79 11.32
N SER A 332 -10.16 -4.48 10.03
CA SER A 332 -10.73 -3.27 9.45
C SER A 332 -12.18 -3.19 9.86
N ASP A 333 -12.59 -2.06 10.45
CA ASP A 333 -14.00 -1.69 10.46
C ASP A 333 -14.34 -1.37 9.00
N ILE A 334 -14.52 -2.41 8.19
CA ILE A 334 -15.15 -2.29 6.88
C ILE A 334 -16.50 -1.70 7.25
N THR A 335 -16.71 -0.43 6.90
CA THR A 335 -17.70 0.48 7.49
C THR A 335 -19.16 -0.01 7.40
N THR A 336 -19.39 -1.15 6.76
CA THR A 336 -20.66 -1.86 6.60
C THR A 336 -20.68 -3.31 7.10
N ALA A 337 -19.53 -3.95 7.37
CA ALA A 337 -19.46 -5.37 7.73
C ALA A 337 -19.48 -5.59 9.24
N LYS A 338 -20.51 -6.28 9.75
CA LYS A 338 -20.61 -6.67 11.18
C LYS A 338 -19.87 -7.97 11.49
N GLN A 339 -19.39 -8.67 10.47
CA GLN A 339 -18.86 -10.03 10.55
C GLN A 339 -17.60 -10.19 9.71
N ILE A 340 -16.78 -11.14 10.11
CA ILE A 340 -15.53 -11.50 9.44
C ILE A 340 -15.50 -13.01 9.16
N LYS A 341 -15.01 -13.36 7.97
CA LYS A 341 -14.66 -14.73 7.63
C LYS A 341 -13.27 -15.02 8.19
N LEU A 342 -13.16 -16.13 8.92
CA LEU A 342 -11.91 -16.68 9.42
C LEU A 342 -11.75 -18.10 8.90
N GLN A 343 -10.52 -18.50 8.63
CA GLN A 343 -10.21 -19.88 8.28
C GLN A 343 -9.00 -20.38 9.05
N MET A 344 -9.10 -21.62 9.55
CA MET A 344 -7.92 -22.35 10.00
C MET A 344 -7.26 -22.96 8.76
N LEU A 345 -6.01 -22.61 8.55
CA LEU A 345 -5.24 -22.99 7.37
C LEU A 345 -4.10 -23.90 7.81
N LEU A 346 -3.86 -24.97 7.05
CA LEU A 346 -2.72 -25.87 7.20
C LEU A 346 -1.84 -25.73 5.97
N ASP A 347 -0.57 -25.39 6.15
CA ASP A 347 0.39 -25.35 5.05
C ASP A 347 1.00 -26.73 4.74
N GLU A 348 1.79 -26.80 3.69
CA GLU A 348 2.47 -28.02 3.23
C GLU A 348 3.50 -28.57 4.25
N ASP A 349 4.01 -27.72 5.15
CA ASP A 349 4.92 -28.09 6.22
C ASP A 349 4.17 -28.58 7.49
N GLY A 350 2.84 -28.59 7.46
CA GLY A 350 1.98 -29.01 8.57
C GLY A 350 1.82 -27.96 9.67
N LYS A 351 2.22 -26.70 9.42
CA LYS A 351 2.01 -25.58 10.34
C LYS A 351 0.63 -24.97 10.12
N ARG A 352 0.01 -24.54 11.22
CA ARG A 352 -1.32 -23.92 11.19
C ARG A 352 -1.24 -22.41 11.34
N SER A 353 -2.13 -21.75 10.62
CA SER A 353 -2.38 -20.32 10.77
C SER A 353 -3.87 -20.00 10.75
N LEU A 354 -4.25 -18.89 11.38
CA LEU A 354 -5.61 -18.36 11.34
C LEU A 354 -5.64 -17.21 10.35
N GLY A 355 -6.25 -17.45 9.20
CA GLY A 355 -6.41 -16.46 8.14
C GLY A 355 -7.63 -15.55 8.36
N PHE A 356 -7.44 -14.26 8.16
CA PHE A 356 -8.46 -13.21 8.22
C PHE A 356 -8.79 -12.72 6.81
N TYR A 357 -10.08 -12.59 6.49
CA TYR A 357 -10.56 -12.30 5.13
C TYR A 357 -11.31 -10.97 5.08
N SER A 358 -11.12 -10.21 4.00
CA SER A 358 -11.74 -8.90 3.80
C SER A 358 -13.23 -9.00 3.48
N ASP A 359 -13.65 -10.11 2.91
CA ASP A 359 -15.02 -10.35 2.48
C ASP A 359 -15.31 -11.87 2.45
N LYS A 360 -16.56 -12.23 2.12
CA LYS A 360 -17.02 -13.62 2.11
C LYS A 360 -16.37 -14.44 0.97
N ASP A 361 -16.15 -13.81 -0.16
CA ASP A 361 -15.82 -14.45 -1.44
C ASP A 361 -14.31 -14.56 -1.64
N SER A 362 -13.51 -13.80 -0.89
CA SER A 362 -12.06 -13.83 -0.95
C SER A 362 -11.56 -15.23 -0.63
N VAL A 363 -10.81 -15.79 -1.56
CA VAL A 363 -10.22 -17.13 -1.44
C VAL A 363 -8.98 -17.12 -0.55
N ASN A 364 -8.31 -15.96 -0.43
CA ASN A 364 -7.06 -15.82 0.29
C ASN A 364 -7.14 -14.80 1.44
N PRO A 365 -6.46 -15.06 2.56
CA PRO A 365 -6.46 -14.16 3.71
C PRO A 365 -5.66 -12.89 3.39
N TYR A 366 -6.03 -11.78 4.02
CA TYR A 366 -5.26 -10.54 3.96
C TYR A 366 -4.23 -10.44 5.09
N GLN A 367 -4.43 -11.20 6.16
CA GLN A 367 -3.54 -11.30 7.31
C GLN A 367 -3.70 -12.68 7.93
N CYS A 368 -2.61 -13.25 8.43
CA CYS A 368 -2.64 -14.51 9.16
C CYS A 368 -2.00 -14.35 10.54
N ILE A 369 -2.40 -15.22 11.47
CA ILE A 369 -1.67 -15.47 12.71
C ILE A 369 -1.05 -16.85 12.59
N ASP A 370 0.28 -16.91 12.62
CA ASP A 370 1.04 -18.17 12.58
C ASP A 370 1.16 -18.83 13.96
N ASP A 371 1.84 -19.98 13.97
CA ASP A 371 2.20 -20.76 15.15
C ASP A 371 0.96 -21.17 15.99
N ILE A 372 -0.10 -21.55 15.29
CA ILE A 372 -1.31 -22.08 15.93
C ILE A 372 -1.11 -23.58 16.19
N GLU A 373 -1.41 -23.99 17.41
CA GLU A 373 -1.33 -25.39 17.83
C GLU A 373 -2.72 -25.92 18.19
N LEU A 374 -2.93 -27.22 17.99
CA LEU A 374 -4.05 -27.89 18.64
C LEU A 374 -3.76 -28.02 20.13
N ALA A 375 -4.77 -27.79 20.97
CA ALA A 375 -4.67 -27.92 22.42
C ALA A 375 -5.70 -28.91 23.01
N PRO A 376 -5.69 -30.19 22.59
CA PRO A 376 -6.65 -31.19 23.08
C PRO A 376 -6.54 -31.40 24.60
N GLU A 377 -5.36 -31.18 25.19
CA GLU A 377 -5.15 -31.25 26.63
C GLU A 377 -5.94 -30.20 27.41
N LYS A 378 -6.37 -29.11 26.75
CA LYS A 378 -7.20 -28.05 27.35
C LYS A 378 -8.71 -28.31 27.20
N MET A 379 -9.10 -29.40 26.53
CA MET A 379 -10.51 -29.70 26.21
C MET A 379 -11.42 -29.72 27.43
N ASN A 380 -11.04 -30.42 28.48
CA ASN A 380 -11.85 -30.50 29.70
C ASN A 380 -12.10 -29.12 30.32
N LYS A 381 -11.04 -28.30 30.42
CA LYS A 381 -11.11 -26.95 30.99
C LYS A 381 -12.03 -26.03 30.19
N VAL A 382 -11.97 -26.12 28.86
CA VAL A 382 -12.80 -25.33 27.95
C VAL A 382 -14.26 -25.80 28.00
N ILE A 383 -14.53 -27.09 28.06
CA ILE A 383 -15.89 -27.64 28.20
C ILE A 383 -16.52 -27.22 29.53
N GLU A 384 -15.75 -27.22 30.63
CA GLU A 384 -16.23 -26.71 31.92
C GLU A 384 -16.58 -25.22 31.85
N ALA A 385 -15.72 -24.41 31.23
CA ALA A 385 -15.99 -22.99 31.01
C ALA A 385 -17.23 -22.76 30.13
N LYS A 386 -17.41 -23.56 29.06
CA LYS A 386 -18.61 -23.54 28.20
C LYS A 386 -19.87 -23.79 29.02
N LYS A 387 -19.91 -24.86 29.82
CA LYS A 387 -21.06 -25.20 30.68
C LYS A 387 -21.37 -24.11 31.71
N ALA A 388 -20.32 -23.51 32.30
CA ALA A 388 -20.48 -22.42 33.25
C ALA A 388 -21.09 -21.17 32.61
N LEU A 389 -20.69 -20.86 31.36
CA LEU A 389 -21.24 -19.75 30.57
C LEU A 389 -22.70 -20.02 30.19
N GLU A 390 -23.02 -21.19 29.66
CA GLU A 390 -24.39 -21.62 29.34
C GLU A 390 -25.33 -21.49 30.55
N LYS A 391 -24.88 -21.95 31.73
CA LYS A 391 -25.62 -21.82 32.98
C LYS A 391 -25.90 -20.36 33.36
N LYS A 392 -24.95 -19.45 33.15
CA LYS A 392 -25.13 -18.01 33.43
C LYS A 392 -26.06 -17.32 32.43
N LEU A 393 -26.02 -17.74 31.16
CA LEU A 393 -26.83 -17.15 30.10
C LEU A 393 -28.26 -17.71 30.07
N GLY A 394 -28.55 -18.78 30.80
CA GLY A 394 -29.87 -19.43 30.79
C GLY A 394 -30.21 -20.09 29.45
N LYS A 395 -29.20 -20.33 28.59
CA LYS A 395 -29.32 -20.90 27.25
C LYS A 395 -28.40 -22.11 27.11
N ARG A 396 -28.81 -23.13 26.35
CA ARG A 396 -27.90 -24.14 25.78
C ARG A 396 -27.28 -23.54 24.51
N GLY A 397 -26.05 -23.90 24.16
CA GLY A 397 -25.28 -23.37 23.02
C GLY A 397 -25.96 -23.29 21.64
N GLU A 398 -27.18 -23.81 21.48
CA GLU A 398 -27.97 -23.86 20.24
C GLU A 398 -28.67 -22.52 19.90
N ASP A 399 -28.84 -21.60 20.85
CA ASP A 399 -29.66 -20.36 20.71
C ASP A 399 -28.84 -19.05 20.53
N PHE A 400 -27.61 -19.15 20.03
CA PHE A 400 -26.72 -17.99 19.80
C PHE A 400 -26.64 -17.52 18.34
N SER A 401 -27.50 -18.05 17.48
CA SER A 401 -27.77 -17.44 16.17
C SER A 401 -28.63 -16.19 16.38
N ASP A 402 -28.18 -15.06 15.84
CA ASP A 402 -28.95 -13.80 15.84
C ASP A 402 -30.23 -14.02 15.00
N PRO A 403 -31.44 -13.59 15.44
CA PRO A 403 -32.64 -13.73 14.63
C PRO A 403 -32.47 -13.01 13.30
N GLN A 404 -32.62 -13.78 12.22
CA GLN A 404 -32.63 -13.41 10.80
C GLN A 404 -32.64 -11.90 10.51
N LEU A 405 -31.47 -11.36 10.16
CA LEU A 405 -31.40 -10.29 9.16
C LEU A 405 -31.59 -10.93 7.79
N PRO A 406 -32.37 -10.32 6.87
CA PRO A 406 -32.98 -11.00 5.74
C PRO A 406 -31.97 -11.73 4.84
N GLY A 407 -32.38 -12.93 4.44
CA GLY A 407 -31.63 -13.98 3.76
C GLY A 407 -30.52 -13.55 2.81
N MET A 408 -29.31 -14.01 3.09
CA MET A 408 -28.36 -14.37 2.06
C MET A 408 -28.38 -15.89 1.97
N GLY A 409 -29.01 -16.42 0.93
CA GLY A 409 -28.87 -17.82 0.55
C GLY A 409 -27.39 -18.07 0.23
N PHE A 410 -26.82 -19.10 0.83
CA PHE A 410 -25.47 -19.56 0.55
C PHE A 410 -25.62 -20.78 -0.35
N ASP A 411 -25.33 -20.62 -1.64
CA ASP A 411 -25.20 -21.76 -2.54
C ASP A 411 -23.78 -22.33 -2.41
N ASP A 412 -23.72 -23.65 -2.26
CA ASP A 412 -22.49 -24.44 -2.27
C ASP A 412 -21.83 -24.42 -3.66
N VAL A 413 -20.58 -23.95 -3.73
CA VAL A 413 -19.63 -24.30 -4.79
C VAL A 413 -18.30 -24.67 -4.16
#